data_AF-A0A537DZB9-F1
#
_entry.id   AF-A0A537DZB9-F1
#
_cell.length_a   1.000
_cell.length_b   1.000
_cell.length_c   1.000
_cell.angle_alpha   90.00
_cell.angle_beta   90.00
_cell.angle_gamma   90.00
#
_symmetry.space_group_name_H-M   'P 1'
#
loop_
_entity.id
_entity.type
_entity.pdbx_description
1 polymer ?
#
loop_
_entity_poly.entity_id
_entity_poly.type
_entity_poly.pdbx_seq_one_letter_code
_entity_poly.pdbx_strand_id
1 'polypeptide(L)'
;GKLGCLLLQMPPKYKYDLNHLESFLSVLPHGFKYAIEFRHKSWLQDSTWPILSKYNVAYTIVDEPLLPPEVHVTADFAYIRWHGHGQRPWYDYHYTEKELESWVPKVKEIEPSVKAIYGYFNNHFHGYAVENALKILQMLGKLSPAQREALNRAKAHLEKGKGPEGLGEWVRGGDDRPKIIDLLSSLMGESRLARALAIPDEDVSIKIATSEEVVAKIRDYNLTMESGPKTITHDCGDWERSIETRQLCKHVGKVLLSLPEKIALGWVTQIHEDTDAWRFQKPMGKVITT
;
A
#
# COMPACT_ATOMS: atom_id res chain seq x y z
N GLY A 1 22.68 -26.88 -3.03
CA GLY A 1 22.32 -25.69 -3.85
C GLY A 1 22.10 -24.48 -2.96
N LYS A 2 21.90 -23.28 -3.52
CA LYS A 2 21.66 -22.03 -2.77
C LYS A 2 20.17 -21.64 -2.61
N LEU A 3 19.26 -22.40 -3.20
CA LEU A 3 17.82 -22.15 -3.16
C LEU A 3 17.26 -22.46 -1.76
N GLY A 4 16.59 -21.48 -1.14
CA GLY A 4 15.90 -21.62 0.15
C GLY A 4 14.52 -22.25 0.01
N CYS A 5 13.51 -21.42 -0.24
CA CYS A 5 12.12 -21.82 -0.49
C CYS A 5 11.55 -21.06 -1.68
N LEU A 6 10.56 -21.65 -2.35
CA LEU A 6 9.72 -21.00 -3.35
C LEU A 6 8.45 -20.49 -2.66
N LEU A 7 8.24 -19.17 -2.71
CA LEU A 7 7.06 -18.53 -2.13
C LEU A 7 5.92 -18.49 -3.15
N LEU A 8 4.76 -18.99 -2.74
CA LEU A 8 3.49 -18.96 -3.47
C LEU A 8 2.56 -17.97 -2.76
N GLN A 9 2.72 -16.69 -3.05
CA GLN A 9 1.87 -15.64 -2.48
C GLN A 9 0.54 -15.56 -3.23
N MET A 10 -0.56 -15.85 -2.55
CA MET A 10 -1.90 -15.82 -3.14
C MET A 10 -2.47 -14.39 -3.16
N PRO A 11 -3.29 -14.02 -4.16
CA PRO A 11 -3.94 -12.71 -4.18
C PRO A 11 -5.06 -12.62 -3.12
N PRO A 12 -5.43 -11.42 -2.63
CA PRO A 12 -6.48 -11.24 -1.61
C PRO A 12 -7.86 -11.78 -2.01
N LYS A 13 -8.15 -11.87 -3.32
CA LYS A 13 -9.40 -12.42 -3.84
C LYS A 13 -9.49 -13.96 -3.77
N TYR A 14 -8.38 -14.63 -3.49
CA TYR A 14 -8.34 -16.09 -3.41
C TYR A 14 -8.94 -16.55 -2.08
N LYS A 15 -10.23 -16.92 -2.11
CA LYS A 15 -10.98 -17.39 -0.95
C LYS A 15 -10.81 -18.88 -0.76
N TYR A 16 -11.17 -19.36 0.43
CA TYR A 16 -11.06 -20.76 0.82
C TYR A 16 -11.79 -21.68 -0.15
N ASP A 17 -11.02 -22.59 -0.74
CA ASP A 17 -11.47 -23.71 -1.56
C ASP A 17 -10.44 -24.83 -1.41
N LEU A 18 -10.72 -25.75 -0.48
CA LEU A 18 -9.78 -26.81 -0.12
C LEU A 18 -9.50 -27.75 -1.29
N ASN A 19 -10.50 -28.05 -2.11
CA ASN A 19 -10.37 -28.95 -3.26
C ASN A 19 -9.48 -28.34 -4.33
N HIS A 20 -9.66 -27.04 -4.61
CA HIS A 20 -8.80 -26.33 -5.55
C HIS A 20 -7.37 -26.21 -5.04
N LEU A 21 -7.18 -25.92 -3.74
CA LEU A 21 -5.84 -25.92 -3.12
C LEU A 21 -5.17 -27.29 -3.25
N GLU A 22 -5.84 -28.37 -2.84
CA GLU A 22 -5.28 -29.72 -2.91
C GLU A 22 -4.91 -30.13 -4.34
N SER A 23 -5.78 -29.81 -5.31
CA SER A 23 -5.51 -30.07 -6.73
C SER A 23 -4.24 -29.35 -7.19
N PHE A 24 -4.06 -28.09 -6.80
CA PHE A 24 -2.84 -27.32 -7.08
C PHE A 24 -1.60 -27.89 -6.38
N LEU A 25 -1.68 -28.24 -5.10
CA LEU A 25 -0.56 -28.81 -4.35
C LEU A 25 -0.10 -30.16 -4.93
N SER A 26 -1.04 -30.96 -5.44
CA SER A 26 -0.76 -32.28 -6.02
C SER A 26 0.08 -32.25 -7.29
N VAL A 27 0.10 -31.13 -8.00
CA VAL A 27 0.85 -30.97 -9.26
C VAL A 27 2.18 -30.23 -9.07
N LEU A 28 2.53 -29.82 -7.85
CA LEU A 28 3.78 -29.12 -7.57
C LEU A 28 4.99 -30.03 -7.84
N PRO A 29 6.04 -29.54 -8.54
CA PRO A 29 7.26 -30.30 -8.75
C PRO A 29 7.93 -30.70 -7.43
N HIS A 30 8.36 -31.95 -7.34
CA HIS A 30 9.11 -32.46 -6.18
C HIS A 30 10.53 -31.88 -6.09
N GLY A 31 11.14 -31.98 -4.91
CA GLY A 31 12.52 -31.57 -4.66
C GLY A 31 12.70 -30.10 -4.28
N PHE A 32 11.61 -29.33 -4.18
CA PHE A 32 11.61 -27.95 -3.72
C PHE A 32 10.88 -27.79 -2.39
N LYS A 33 11.27 -26.77 -1.63
CA LYS A 33 10.55 -26.31 -0.43
C LYS A 33 9.57 -25.23 -0.86
N TYR A 34 8.27 -25.45 -0.66
CA TYR A 34 7.23 -24.46 -0.98
C TYR A 34 6.69 -23.84 0.29
N ALA A 35 6.56 -22.51 0.30
CA ALA A 35 5.79 -21.78 1.30
C ALA A 35 4.60 -21.13 0.60
N ILE A 36 3.40 -21.31 1.14
CA ILE A 36 2.19 -20.65 0.63
C ILE A 36 1.75 -19.56 1.58
N GLU A 37 1.37 -18.42 1.03
CA GLU A 37 0.93 -17.28 1.81
C GLU A 37 -0.48 -16.88 1.40
N PHE A 38 -1.41 -17.03 2.33
CA PHE A 38 -2.79 -16.63 2.14
C PHE A 38 -2.98 -15.17 2.52
N ARG A 39 -3.73 -14.44 1.69
CA ARG A 39 -4.08 -13.02 1.91
C ARG A 39 -5.55 -12.82 2.28
N HIS A 40 -6.26 -13.91 2.58
CA HIS A 40 -7.69 -13.87 2.88
C HIS A 40 -7.99 -14.72 4.13
N LYS A 41 -8.65 -14.11 5.13
CA LYS A 41 -8.90 -14.72 6.45
C LYS A 41 -9.64 -16.06 6.42
N SER A 42 -10.38 -16.34 5.35
CA SER A 42 -11.10 -17.62 5.20
C SER A 42 -10.17 -18.84 5.20
N TRP A 43 -8.87 -18.66 4.95
CA TRP A 43 -7.90 -19.74 4.99
C TRP A 43 -7.42 -20.10 6.39
N LEU A 44 -7.65 -19.23 7.39
CA LEU A 44 -7.28 -19.48 8.79
C LEU A 44 -8.34 -20.37 9.44
N GLN A 45 -8.30 -21.66 9.11
CA GLN A 45 -9.19 -22.68 9.64
C GLN A 45 -8.46 -24.01 9.80
N ASP A 46 -8.89 -24.81 10.78
CA ASP A 46 -8.20 -26.04 11.19
C ASP A 46 -8.04 -27.07 10.06
N SER A 47 -8.93 -27.08 9.06
CA SER A 47 -8.83 -27.96 7.90
C SER A 47 -7.73 -27.56 6.90
N THR A 48 -7.24 -26.32 6.93
CA THR A 48 -6.16 -25.86 6.06
C THR A 48 -4.81 -26.47 6.43
N TRP A 49 -4.53 -26.67 7.72
CA TRP A 49 -3.21 -27.09 8.18
C TRP A 49 -2.86 -28.54 7.78
N PRO A 50 -3.77 -29.52 7.96
CA PRO A 50 -3.51 -30.91 7.56
C PRO A 50 -3.24 -31.06 6.06
N ILE A 51 -3.92 -30.28 5.20
CA ILE A 51 -3.68 -30.36 3.76
C ILE A 51 -2.28 -29.86 3.40
N LEU A 52 -1.82 -28.76 4.03
CA LEU A 52 -0.46 -28.27 3.82
C LEU A 52 0.59 -29.26 4.35
N SER A 53 0.36 -29.83 5.53
CA SER A 53 1.21 -30.88 6.13
C SER A 53 1.32 -32.12 5.25
N LYS A 54 0.22 -32.57 4.63
CA LYS A 54 0.22 -33.71 3.71
C LYS A 54 1.21 -33.54 2.55
N TYR A 55 1.37 -32.31 2.05
CA TYR A 55 2.26 -31.99 0.93
C TYR A 55 3.61 -31.39 1.37
N ASN A 56 3.89 -31.31 2.68
CA ASN A 56 5.07 -30.64 3.25
C ASN A 56 5.25 -29.20 2.72
N VAL A 57 4.16 -28.46 2.60
CA VAL A 57 4.15 -27.05 2.21
C VAL A 57 4.01 -26.18 3.45
N ALA A 58 4.93 -25.25 3.64
CA ALA A 58 4.89 -24.37 4.81
C ALA A 58 3.78 -23.33 4.65
N TYR A 59 2.93 -23.20 5.67
CA TYR A 59 2.13 -22.01 5.86
C TYR A 59 3.07 -20.83 6.14
N THR A 60 2.90 -19.75 5.40
CA THR A 60 3.63 -18.51 5.63
C THR A 60 2.98 -17.76 6.78
N ILE A 61 3.66 -17.74 7.91
CA ILE A 61 3.27 -16.97 9.09
C ILE A 61 3.51 -15.50 8.77
N VAL A 62 2.46 -14.70 8.72
CA VAL A 62 2.53 -13.28 8.37
C VAL A 62 2.35 -12.41 9.60
N ASP A 63 3.06 -11.28 9.64
CA ASP A 63 2.76 -10.16 10.52
C ASP A 63 2.32 -8.98 9.66
N GLU A 64 1.02 -8.71 9.63
CA GLU A 64 0.41 -7.66 8.80
C GLU A 64 -0.89 -7.11 9.42
N PRO A 65 -1.44 -5.99 8.92
CA PRO A 65 -2.64 -5.38 9.52
C PRO A 65 -3.93 -6.18 9.34
N LEU A 66 -4.03 -7.00 8.29
CA LEU A 66 -5.28 -7.68 7.92
C LEU A 66 -5.46 -9.07 8.52
N LEU A 67 -4.36 -9.76 8.80
CA LEU A 67 -4.36 -11.14 9.25
C LEU A 67 -3.59 -11.25 10.56
N PRO A 68 -4.13 -12.00 11.54
CA PRO A 68 -3.42 -12.23 12.79
C PRO A 68 -2.14 -13.06 12.53
N PRO A 69 -1.08 -12.83 13.33
CA PRO A 69 0.15 -13.61 13.26
C PRO A 69 0.00 -14.98 13.93
N GLU A 70 -0.89 -15.82 13.37
CA GLU A 70 -1.12 -17.20 13.79
C GLU A 70 0.07 -18.09 13.42
N VAL A 71 0.55 -18.86 14.39
CA VAL A 71 1.70 -19.74 14.23
C VAL A 71 1.21 -21.17 14.01
N HIS A 72 1.38 -21.67 12.78
CA HIS A 72 1.11 -23.06 12.42
C HIS A 72 2.30 -23.64 11.68
N VAL A 73 2.79 -24.79 12.13
CA VAL A 73 3.90 -25.51 11.48
C VAL A 73 3.32 -26.64 10.63
N THR A 74 3.38 -26.47 9.31
CA THR A 74 2.80 -27.42 8.34
C THR A 74 3.84 -28.07 7.42
N ALA A 75 5.12 -27.91 7.74
CA ALA A 75 6.21 -28.54 7.01
C ALA A 75 7.38 -28.81 7.96
N ASP A 76 8.39 -29.55 7.49
CA ASP A 76 9.65 -29.76 8.20
C ASP A 76 10.54 -28.50 8.27
N PHE A 77 10.03 -27.35 7.83
CA PHE A 77 10.59 -26.01 7.95
C PHE A 77 9.46 -25.00 8.21
N ALA A 78 9.81 -23.83 8.76
CA ALA A 78 8.87 -22.72 8.91
C ALA A 78 9.26 -21.54 8.00
N TYR A 79 8.27 -20.75 7.62
CA TYR A 79 8.44 -19.56 6.78
C TYR A 79 7.66 -18.39 7.41
N ILE A 80 8.37 -17.31 7.76
CA ILE A 80 7.81 -16.15 8.45
C ILE A 80 8.07 -14.89 7.61
N ARG A 81 7.06 -14.04 7.47
CA ARG A 81 7.19 -12.73 6.84
C ARG A 81 6.63 -11.62 7.71
N TRP A 82 7.48 -10.64 7.98
CA TRP A 82 7.11 -9.42 8.68
C TRP A 82 6.84 -8.31 7.67
N HIS A 83 5.57 -7.96 7.47
CA HIS A 83 5.20 -6.89 6.55
C HIS A 83 5.20 -5.51 7.20
N GLY A 84 4.91 -5.44 8.49
CA GLY A 84 4.75 -4.19 9.23
C GLY A 84 3.28 -3.86 9.46
N HIS A 85 3.05 -2.90 10.36
CA HIS A 85 1.71 -2.39 10.71
C HIS A 85 1.52 -0.94 10.25
N GLY A 86 2.18 -0.54 9.16
CA GLY A 86 1.98 0.78 8.55
C GLY A 86 0.53 0.95 8.08
N GLN A 87 0.09 2.19 7.83
CA GLN A 87 -1.28 2.44 7.40
C GLN A 87 -1.46 2.31 5.88
N ARG A 88 -0.71 3.07 5.06
CA ARG A 88 -0.52 2.84 3.61
C ARG A 88 0.74 3.57 3.09
N PRO A 89 1.74 2.86 2.53
CA PRO A 89 1.82 1.41 2.37
C PRO A 89 2.12 0.72 3.70
N TRP A 90 1.55 -0.47 3.94
CA TRP A 90 1.76 -1.25 5.18
C TRP A 90 3.24 -1.59 5.45
N TYR A 91 4.04 -1.61 4.38
CA TYR A 91 5.47 -1.87 4.41
C TYR A 91 6.33 -0.67 4.82
N ASP A 92 5.76 0.54 4.92
CA ASP A 92 6.44 1.67 5.54
C ASP A 92 6.22 1.63 7.05
N TYR A 93 7.07 0.83 7.70
CA TYR A 93 6.92 0.55 9.10
C TYR A 93 8.25 0.20 9.72
N HIS A 94 8.59 0.90 10.81
CA HIS A 94 9.75 0.57 11.61
C HIS A 94 9.28 -0.16 12.87
N TYR A 95 9.54 -1.47 12.96
CA TYR A 95 9.18 -2.24 14.15
C TYR A 95 9.92 -1.69 15.37
N THR A 96 9.15 -1.46 16.43
CA THR A 96 9.69 -1.15 17.75
C THR A 96 10.39 -2.36 18.35
N GLU A 97 11.28 -2.11 19.32
CA GLU A 97 11.97 -3.20 20.03
C GLU A 97 10.97 -4.14 20.70
N LYS A 98 9.93 -3.59 21.35
CA LYS A 98 8.87 -4.35 22.01
C LYS A 98 8.09 -5.25 21.05
N GLU A 99 7.81 -4.79 19.83
CA GLU A 99 7.13 -5.61 18.81
C GLU A 99 8.02 -6.77 18.36
N LEU A 100 9.32 -6.53 18.14
CA LEU A 100 10.27 -7.59 17.82
C LEU A 100 10.45 -8.59 18.98
N GLU A 101 10.51 -8.10 20.21
CA GLU A 101 10.57 -8.95 21.42
C GLU A 101 9.37 -9.90 21.50
N SER A 102 8.19 -9.46 21.11
CA SER A 102 6.98 -10.30 21.08
C SER A 102 7.08 -11.49 20.12
N TRP A 103 7.96 -11.41 19.12
CA TRP A 103 8.22 -12.49 18.16
C TRP A 103 9.25 -13.51 18.65
N VAL A 104 10.13 -13.14 19.59
CA VAL A 104 11.14 -14.04 20.17
C VAL A 104 10.54 -15.34 20.72
N PRO A 105 9.50 -15.32 21.60
CA PRO A 105 8.91 -16.55 22.11
C PRO A 105 8.30 -17.41 21.00
N LYS A 106 7.61 -16.79 20.03
CA LYS A 106 7.01 -17.49 18.88
C LYS A 106 8.05 -18.24 18.05
N VAL A 107 9.19 -17.59 17.74
CA VAL A 107 10.27 -18.22 16.99
C VAL A 107 10.91 -19.37 17.78
N LYS A 108 11.10 -19.20 19.10
CA LYS A 108 11.64 -20.25 19.98
C LYS A 108 10.70 -21.45 20.13
N GLU A 109 9.39 -21.23 20.06
CA GLU A 109 8.39 -22.31 20.07
C GLU A 109 8.45 -23.16 18.80
N ILE A 110 8.68 -22.53 17.64
CA ILE A 110 8.78 -23.20 16.34
C ILE A 110 10.08 -24.00 16.22
N GLU A 111 11.21 -23.46 16.72
CA GLU A 111 12.57 -23.97 16.48
C GLU A 111 12.78 -25.47 16.73
N PRO A 112 12.26 -26.09 17.81
CA PRO A 112 12.43 -27.52 18.06
C PRO A 112 11.69 -28.44 17.06
N SER A 113 10.66 -27.90 16.39
CA SER A 113 9.73 -28.69 15.57
C SER A 113 10.13 -28.73 14.09
N VAL A 114 11.16 -27.98 13.70
CA VAL A 114 11.55 -27.80 12.29
C VAL A 114 13.05 -27.87 12.08
N LYS A 115 13.46 -28.22 10.86
CA LYS A 115 14.88 -28.27 10.46
C LYS A 115 15.45 -26.88 10.17
N ALA A 116 14.59 -25.93 9.80
CA ALA A 116 14.99 -24.57 9.47
C ALA A 116 13.82 -23.59 9.62
N ILE A 117 14.13 -22.35 10.00
CA ILE A 117 13.19 -21.23 9.97
C ILE A 117 13.72 -20.21 8.96
N TYR A 118 12.89 -19.86 7.99
CA TYR A 118 13.18 -18.80 7.02
C TYR A 118 12.36 -17.57 7.39
N GLY A 119 13.04 -16.49 7.78
CA GLY A 119 12.40 -15.23 8.20
C GLY A 119 12.76 -14.09 7.26
N TYR A 120 11.75 -13.36 6.77
CA TYR A 120 11.93 -12.24 5.84
C TYR A 120 11.20 -11.00 6.32
N PHE A 121 11.93 -9.91 6.51
CA PHE A 121 11.36 -8.58 6.72
C PHE A 121 11.09 -7.93 5.37
N ASN A 122 9.84 -7.50 5.14
CA ASN A 122 9.38 -6.91 3.89
C ASN A 122 9.03 -5.41 4.04
N ASN A 123 9.34 -4.83 5.20
CA ASN A 123 9.16 -3.41 5.53
C ASN A 123 10.35 -2.57 5.02
N HIS A 124 10.54 -2.54 3.71
CA HIS A 124 11.79 -2.07 3.08
C HIS A 124 12.03 -0.55 3.13
N PHE A 125 11.00 0.24 3.46
CA PHE A 125 11.13 1.70 3.48
C PHE A 125 12.24 2.14 4.43
N HIS A 126 12.98 3.19 4.02
CA HIS A 126 14.10 3.76 4.77
C HIS A 126 15.22 2.77 5.18
N GLY A 127 15.18 1.52 4.71
CA GLY A 127 16.10 0.47 5.14
C GLY A 127 15.72 -0.21 6.46
N TYR A 128 14.49 -0.02 6.98
CA TYR A 128 14.06 -0.58 8.26
C TYR A 128 14.17 -2.11 8.32
N ALA A 129 13.82 -2.81 7.23
CA ALA A 129 13.92 -4.27 7.14
C ALA A 129 15.32 -4.81 7.51
N VAL A 130 16.41 -4.11 7.15
CA VAL A 130 17.77 -4.54 7.46
C VAL A 130 18.04 -4.47 8.96
N GLU A 131 17.68 -3.35 9.59
CA GLU A 131 17.86 -3.18 11.03
C GLU A 131 16.98 -4.17 11.81
N ASN A 132 15.70 -4.32 11.44
CA ASN A 132 14.78 -5.21 12.14
C ASN A 132 15.18 -6.69 12.03
N ALA A 133 15.63 -7.14 10.85
CA ALA A 133 16.15 -8.50 10.66
C ALA A 133 17.37 -8.78 11.55
N LEU A 134 18.27 -7.81 11.70
CA LEU A 134 19.45 -7.95 12.54
C LEU A 134 19.12 -7.84 14.04
N LYS A 135 18.17 -6.99 14.42
CA LYS A 135 17.67 -6.89 15.80
C LYS A 135 17.05 -8.20 16.28
N ILE A 136 16.19 -8.84 15.48
CA ILE A 136 15.58 -10.11 15.91
C ILE A 136 16.63 -11.22 16.04
N LEU A 137 17.62 -11.27 15.15
CA LEU A 137 18.77 -12.19 15.29
C LEU A 137 19.59 -11.90 16.55
N GLN A 138 19.74 -10.63 16.93
CA GLN A 138 20.38 -10.24 18.19
C GLN A 138 19.61 -10.78 19.39
N MET A 139 18.30 -10.55 19.43
CA MET A 139 17.41 -10.99 20.51
C MET A 139 17.33 -12.51 20.63
N LEU A 140 17.46 -13.23 19.51
CA LEU A 140 17.55 -14.69 19.48
C LEU A 140 18.94 -15.22 19.86
N GLY A 141 19.93 -14.36 20.06
CA GLY A 141 21.32 -14.77 20.34
C GLY A 141 22.03 -15.40 19.13
N LYS A 142 21.53 -15.17 17.90
CA LYS A 142 22.03 -15.79 16.66
C LYS A 142 22.81 -14.82 15.75
N LEU A 143 23.04 -13.58 16.22
CA LEU A 143 23.72 -12.55 15.45
C LEU A 143 25.23 -12.78 15.38
N SER A 144 25.76 -13.01 14.18
CA SER A 144 27.21 -13.17 13.94
C SER A 144 27.99 -11.85 14.13
N PRO A 145 29.33 -11.89 14.30
CA PRO A 145 30.15 -10.68 14.39
C PRO A 145 29.99 -9.74 13.18
N ALA A 146 30.02 -10.28 11.96
CA ALA A 146 29.84 -9.49 10.74
C ALA A 146 28.44 -8.85 10.64
N GLN A 147 27.41 -9.58 11.11
CA GLN A 147 26.04 -9.05 11.19
C GLN A 147 25.90 -7.99 12.28
N ARG A 148 26.68 -8.05 13.35
CA ARG A 148 26.73 -7.01 14.39
C ARG A 148 27.29 -5.70 13.86
N GLU A 149 28.34 -5.76 13.07
CA GLU A 149 28.85 -4.58 12.37
C GLU A 149 27.82 -4.04 11.38
N ALA A 150 27.12 -4.91 10.65
CA ALA A 150 26.03 -4.49 9.76
C ALA A 150 24.90 -3.80 10.53
N LEU A 151 24.55 -4.28 11.72
CA LEU A 151 23.53 -3.68 12.57
C LEU A 151 23.95 -2.28 13.02
N ASN A 152 25.21 -2.12 13.45
CA ASN A 152 25.74 -0.82 13.83
C ASN A 152 25.72 0.18 12.66
N ARG A 153 26.06 -0.27 11.44
CA ARG A 153 25.97 0.56 10.23
C ARG A 153 24.52 0.95 9.92
N ALA A 154 23.57 0.02 10.03
CA ALA A 154 22.16 0.28 9.80
C ALA A 154 21.61 1.31 10.81
N LYS A 155 21.91 1.14 12.11
CA LYS A 155 21.56 2.10 13.17
C LYS A 155 22.12 3.49 12.88
N ALA A 156 23.42 3.59 12.60
CA ALA A 156 24.06 4.87 12.29
C ALA A 156 23.48 5.53 11.02
N HIS A 157 23.02 4.75 10.05
CA HIS A 157 22.34 5.30 8.86
C HIS A 157 20.97 5.90 9.22
N LEU A 158 20.18 5.21 10.05
CA LEU A 158 18.87 5.67 10.48
C LEU A 158 18.95 6.88 11.44
N GLU A 159 19.96 6.91 12.31
CA GLU A 159 20.21 8.02 13.25
C GLU A 159 20.68 9.31 12.56
N LYS A 160 21.42 9.21 11.43
CA LYS A 160 21.94 10.37 10.71
C LYS A 160 20.84 11.26 10.11
N GLY A 161 19.59 10.80 10.03
CA GLY A 161 18.53 11.51 9.32
C GLY A 161 18.78 11.59 7.80
N LYS A 162 17.75 12.00 7.05
CA LYS A 162 17.58 11.80 5.58
C LYS A 162 18.89 11.73 4.75
N GLY A 163 19.20 10.54 4.25
CA GLY A 163 19.96 10.37 3.00
C GLY A 163 19.20 10.94 1.78
N PRO A 164 19.79 10.90 0.56
CA PRO A 164 19.29 11.65 -0.60
C PRO A 164 17.79 11.42 -0.85
N GLU A 165 17.11 12.49 -1.28
CA GLU A 165 15.67 12.55 -1.57
C GLU A 165 15.28 11.41 -2.53
N GLY A 166 14.78 10.32 -1.96
CA GLY A 166 14.21 9.20 -2.72
C GLY A 166 12.75 9.47 -3.10
N LEU A 167 12.21 8.61 -3.97
CA LEU A 167 10.80 8.61 -4.42
C LEU A 167 9.75 8.74 -3.29
N GLY A 168 10.10 8.38 -2.05
CA GLY A 168 9.22 8.54 -0.89
C GLY A 168 8.80 10.00 -0.61
N GLU A 169 9.57 11.01 -1.02
CA GLU A 169 9.18 12.42 -0.86
C GLU A 169 8.01 12.82 -1.78
N TRP A 170 7.82 12.13 -2.90
CA TRP A 170 6.63 12.28 -3.76
C TRP A 170 5.39 11.57 -3.20
N VAL A 171 5.58 10.66 -2.24
CA VAL A 171 4.52 9.92 -1.54
C VAL A 171 4.22 10.54 -0.16
N ARG A 172 4.98 11.56 0.28
CA ARG A 172 4.73 12.35 1.50
C ARG A 172 3.54 13.31 1.34
N GLY A 173 2.39 12.75 1.03
CA GLY A 173 1.16 13.24 1.60
C GLY A 173 0.57 12.13 2.45
N GLY A 174 0.04 12.46 3.62
CA GLY A 174 -0.45 11.58 4.68
C GLY A 174 -1.42 10.46 4.27
N ASP A 175 -1.96 9.76 5.27
CA ASP A 175 -2.69 8.47 5.14
C ASP A 175 -3.77 8.46 4.04
N ASP A 176 -4.30 9.63 3.68
CA ASP A 176 -5.36 9.81 2.69
C ASP A 176 -4.84 9.91 1.24
N ARG A 177 -3.57 10.27 1.00
CA ARG A 177 -3.03 10.54 -0.36
C ARG A 177 -3.08 9.33 -1.29
N PRO A 178 -2.70 8.11 -0.89
CA PRO A 178 -2.88 6.93 -1.73
C PRO A 178 -4.35 6.70 -2.12
N LYS A 179 -5.28 6.92 -1.17
CA LYS A 179 -6.72 6.79 -1.41
C LYS A 179 -7.24 7.87 -2.37
N ILE A 180 -6.74 9.10 -2.25
CA ILE A 180 -7.03 10.19 -3.19
C ILE A 180 -6.57 9.81 -4.59
N ILE A 181 -5.36 9.27 -4.74
CA ILE A 181 -4.81 8.83 -6.04
C ILE A 181 -5.66 7.71 -6.64
N ASP A 182 -6.06 6.70 -5.86
CA ASP A 182 -6.91 5.60 -6.32
C ASP A 182 -8.28 6.11 -6.81
N LEU A 183 -8.94 6.96 -6.02
CA LEU A 183 -10.25 7.52 -6.37
C LEU A 183 -10.16 8.44 -7.59
N LEU A 184 -9.11 9.26 -7.68
CA LEU A 184 -8.86 10.09 -8.87
C LEU A 184 -8.63 9.22 -10.11
N SER A 185 -7.87 8.12 -9.99
CA SER A 185 -7.64 7.19 -11.10
C SER A 185 -8.96 6.63 -11.64
N SER A 186 -9.90 6.28 -10.76
CA SER A 186 -11.27 5.87 -11.13
C SER A 186 -12.04 6.98 -11.85
N LEU A 187 -11.95 8.23 -11.36
CA LEU A 187 -12.70 9.37 -11.89
C LEU A 187 -12.15 9.94 -13.21
N MET A 188 -10.88 9.73 -13.52
CA MET A 188 -10.24 10.38 -14.69
C MET A 188 -9.43 9.45 -15.61
N GLY A 189 -9.15 8.23 -15.16
CA GLY A 189 -8.26 7.28 -15.83
C GLY A 189 -6.77 7.59 -15.60
N GLU A 190 -5.97 6.52 -15.57
CA GLU A 190 -4.53 6.57 -15.26
C GLU A 190 -3.74 7.55 -16.13
N SER A 191 -4.04 7.61 -17.43
CA SER A 191 -3.35 8.52 -18.36
C SER A 191 -3.62 9.99 -18.03
N ARG A 192 -4.84 10.36 -17.60
CA ARG A 192 -5.13 11.74 -17.20
C ARG A 192 -4.56 12.06 -15.84
N LEU A 193 -4.56 11.10 -14.92
CA LEU A 193 -3.95 11.23 -13.60
C LEU A 193 -2.44 11.46 -13.70
N ALA A 194 -1.73 10.70 -14.54
CA ALA A 194 -0.30 10.92 -14.80
C ALA A 194 -0.02 12.34 -15.32
N ARG A 195 -0.87 12.84 -16.23
CA ARG A 195 -0.77 14.23 -16.74
C ARG A 195 -1.12 15.27 -15.67
N ALA A 196 -1.97 14.94 -14.69
CA ALA A 196 -2.28 15.82 -13.57
C ALA A 196 -1.08 15.94 -12.61
N LEU A 197 -0.47 14.82 -12.24
CA LEU A 197 0.73 14.77 -11.39
C LEU A 197 1.93 15.49 -12.02
N ALA A 198 2.01 15.51 -13.36
CA ALA A 198 3.07 16.20 -14.11
C ALA A 198 2.91 17.73 -14.19
N ILE A 199 1.79 18.30 -13.74
CA ILE A 199 1.63 19.76 -13.69
C ILE A 199 2.41 20.29 -12.46
N PRO A 200 3.29 21.30 -12.59
CA PRO A 200 3.98 21.91 -11.46
C PRO A 200 3.03 22.47 -10.39
N ASP A 201 3.39 22.42 -9.11
CA ASP A 201 2.57 23.00 -8.04
C ASP A 201 2.47 24.54 -8.14
N GLU A 202 3.52 25.20 -8.64
CA GLU A 202 3.55 26.65 -8.89
C GLU A 202 2.53 27.12 -9.94
N ASP A 203 2.03 26.22 -10.79
CA ASP A 203 0.95 26.51 -11.74
C ASP A 203 -0.42 26.62 -11.05
N VAL A 204 -0.53 26.29 -9.75
CA VAL A 204 -1.80 26.24 -9.00
C VAL A 204 -1.84 27.32 -7.93
N SER A 205 -2.90 28.15 -7.97
CA SER A 205 -3.19 29.15 -6.94
C SER A 205 -4.56 28.86 -6.34
N ILE A 206 -4.57 28.41 -5.08
CA ILE A 206 -5.80 28.12 -4.33
C ILE A 206 -6.20 29.38 -3.56
N LYS A 207 -7.42 29.88 -3.81
CA LYS A 207 -8.01 31.01 -3.10
C LYS A 207 -8.90 30.57 -1.94
N ILE A 208 -9.70 29.53 -2.17
CA ILE A 208 -10.61 28.94 -1.17
C ILE A 208 -10.43 27.43 -1.20
N ALA A 209 -10.28 26.81 -0.03
CA ALA A 209 -10.21 25.37 0.16
C ALA A 209 -10.95 24.99 1.45
N THR A 210 -12.22 24.59 1.30
CA THR A 210 -13.08 24.14 2.40
C THR A 210 -13.85 22.88 1.98
N SER A 211 -14.64 22.29 2.88
CA SER A 211 -15.53 21.16 2.53
C SER A 211 -16.69 21.56 1.61
N GLU A 212 -17.06 22.85 1.61
CA GLU A 212 -18.22 23.36 0.88
C GLU A 212 -17.86 23.99 -0.45
N GLU A 213 -16.69 24.64 -0.51
CA GLU A 213 -16.25 25.41 -1.67
C GLU A 213 -14.73 25.27 -1.90
N VAL A 214 -14.37 25.12 -3.17
CA VAL A 214 -12.99 25.24 -3.67
C VAL A 214 -12.95 26.26 -4.80
N VAL A 215 -12.11 27.27 -4.66
CA VAL A 215 -11.84 28.26 -5.72
C VAL A 215 -10.34 28.28 -5.99
N ALA A 216 -9.94 27.97 -7.22
CA ALA A 216 -8.55 27.90 -7.61
C ALA A 216 -8.34 28.44 -9.03
N LYS A 217 -7.11 28.88 -9.30
CA LYS A 217 -6.60 29.13 -10.65
C LYS A 217 -5.53 28.10 -10.94
N ILE A 218 -5.53 27.54 -12.14
CA ILE A 218 -4.50 26.63 -12.62
C ILE A 218 -4.04 27.08 -14.00
N ARG A 219 -2.81 27.59 -14.08
CA ARG A 219 -2.29 28.36 -15.22
C ARG A 219 -3.21 29.54 -15.54
N ASP A 220 -3.78 29.57 -16.74
CA ASP A 220 -4.72 30.60 -17.21
C ASP A 220 -6.19 30.24 -16.98
N TYR A 221 -6.46 29.08 -16.38
CA TYR A 221 -7.80 28.53 -16.20
C TYR A 221 -8.34 28.73 -14.78
N ASN A 222 -9.63 28.96 -14.66
CA ASN A 222 -10.34 29.12 -13.38
C ASN A 222 -11.11 27.84 -13.04
N LEU A 223 -11.07 27.44 -11.77
CA LEU A 223 -11.83 26.31 -11.24
C LEU A 223 -12.63 26.76 -10.01
N THR A 224 -13.92 26.47 -10.04
CA THR A 224 -14.82 26.60 -8.88
C THR A 224 -15.53 25.27 -8.66
N MET A 225 -15.53 24.78 -7.41
CA MET A 225 -16.26 23.59 -7.00
C MET A 225 -17.12 23.92 -5.80
N GLU A 226 -18.38 23.50 -5.81
CA GLU A 226 -19.35 23.77 -4.74
C GLU A 226 -20.08 22.48 -4.37
N SER A 227 -20.03 22.11 -3.09
CA SER A 227 -20.57 20.83 -2.60
C SER A 227 -22.10 20.84 -2.52
N GLY A 228 -22.68 21.92 -1.98
CA GLY A 228 -24.13 22.08 -1.87
C GLY A 228 -24.89 21.89 -3.19
N PRO A 229 -24.63 22.72 -4.22
CA PRO A 229 -25.22 22.53 -5.55
C PRO A 229 -24.59 21.39 -6.37
N LYS A 230 -23.56 20.71 -5.84
CA LYS A 230 -22.75 19.70 -6.51
C LYS A 230 -22.26 20.17 -7.90
N THR A 231 -21.61 21.33 -7.98
CA THR A 231 -21.13 21.91 -9.25
C THR A 231 -19.61 21.89 -9.35
N ILE A 232 -19.09 21.55 -10.53
CA ILE A 232 -17.69 21.75 -10.92
C ILE A 232 -17.70 22.64 -12.17
N THR A 233 -17.15 23.84 -12.04
CA THR A 233 -17.08 24.85 -13.09
C THR A 233 -15.64 25.10 -13.47
N HIS A 234 -15.28 24.86 -14.73
CA HIS A 234 -13.92 25.03 -15.22
C HIS A 234 -13.88 25.42 -16.71
N ASP A 235 -12.83 26.10 -17.15
CA ASP A 235 -12.75 26.76 -18.47
C ASP A 235 -11.64 26.21 -19.39
N CYS A 236 -11.02 25.08 -19.08
CA CYS A 236 -10.01 24.48 -19.97
C CYS A 236 -10.62 23.65 -21.12
N GLY A 237 -9.88 23.52 -22.23
CA GLY A 237 -10.33 22.74 -23.40
C GLY A 237 -10.48 21.23 -23.16
N ASP A 238 -9.73 20.65 -22.21
CA ASP A 238 -9.91 19.24 -21.81
C ASP A 238 -11.22 19.07 -21.02
N TRP A 239 -11.61 20.08 -20.25
CA TRP A 239 -12.85 20.08 -19.47
C TRP A 239 -14.09 20.13 -20.35
N GLU A 240 -14.07 20.94 -21.41
CA GLU A 240 -15.16 21.02 -22.39
C GLU A 240 -15.55 19.64 -22.93
N ARG A 241 -14.55 18.84 -23.31
CA ARG A 241 -14.76 17.47 -23.79
C ARG A 241 -15.15 16.52 -22.66
N SER A 242 -14.68 16.82 -21.46
CA SER A 242 -14.91 16.00 -20.28
C SER A 242 -16.35 16.10 -19.75
N ILE A 243 -17.06 17.20 -20.01
CA ILE A 243 -18.46 17.41 -19.60
C ILE A 243 -19.37 16.25 -20.07
N GLU A 244 -19.26 15.85 -21.34
CA GLU A 244 -20.07 14.75 -21.90
C GLU A 244 -19.68 13.39 -21.29
N THR A 245 -18.38 13.17 -21.08
CA THR A 245 -17.86 11.90 -20.54
C THR A 245 -17.95 11.78 -19.02
N ARG A 246 -18.28 12.88 -18.33
CA ARG A 246 -18.31 13.00 -16.86
C ARG A 246 -17.03 12.60 -16.14
N GLN A 247 -15.90 12.67 -16.83
CA GLN A 247 -14.60 12.36 -16.25
C GLN A 247 -13.89 13.63 -15.80
N LEU A 248 -13.04 13.57 -14.77
CA LEU A 248 -12.24 14.75 -14.41
C LEU A 248 -11.14 14.99 -15.45
N CYS A 249 -10.86 16.26 -15.75
CA CYS A 249 -9.72 16.64 -16.58
C CYS A 249 -8.44 16.72 -15.73
N LYS A 250 -7.28 16.76 -16.39
CA LYS A 250 -5.97 16.82 -15.69
C LYS A 250 -5.84 18.01 -14.74
N HIS A 251 -6.47 19.15 -15.05
CA HIS A 251 -6.37 20.36 -14.24
C HIS A 251 -7.18 20.24 -12.94
N VAL A 252 -8.40 19.70 -13.00
CA VAL A 252 -9.21 19.43 -11.80
C VAL A 252 -8.50 18.42 -10.90
N GLY A 253 -7.97 17.34 -11.48
CA GLY A 253 -7.16 16.38 -10.73
C GLY A 253 -5.95 17.02 -10.06
N LYS A 254 -5.23 17.92 -10.76
CA LYS A 254 -4.10 18.64 -10.18
C LYS A 254 -4.52 19.53 -9.01
N VAL A 255 -5.60 20.30 -9.13
CA VAL A 255 -6.08 21.14 -8.03
C VAL A 255 -6.41 20.29 -6.81
N LEU A 256 -7.15 19.19 -6.98
CA LEU A 256 -7.48 18.25 -5.90
C LEU A 256 -6.23 17.66 -5.22
N LEU A 257 -5.17 17.37 -5.99
CA LEU A 257 -3.88 16.90 -5.46
C LEU A 257 -3.07 17.98 -4.71
N SER A 258 -3.37 19.26 -4.97
CA SER A 258 -2.74 20.42 -4.31
C SER A 258 -3.52 20.94 -3.09
N LEU A 259 -4.73 20.42 -2.81
CA LEU A 259 -5.49 20.74 -1.60
C LEU A 259 -4.90 20.04 -0.36
N PRO A 260 -5.19 20.54 0.87
CA PRO A 260 -4.96 19.78 2.09
C PRO A 260 -5.69 18.43 2.03
N GLU A 261 -5.03 17.34 2.40
CA GLU A 261 -5.52 15.98 2.14
C GLU A 261 -6.88 15.65 2.69
N LYS A 262 -7.19 16.07 3.92
CA LYS A 262 -8.51 15.82 4.51
C LYS A 262 -9.63 16.48 3.69
N ILE A 263 -9.35 17.66 3.12
CA ILE A 263 -10.28 18.38 2.24
C ILE A 263 -10.35 17.65 0.89
N ALA A 264 -9.19 17.36 0.28
CA ALA A 264 -9.10 16.64 -0.97
C ALA A 264 -9.87 15.31 -0.93
N LEU A 265 -9.63 14.48 0.10
CA LEU A 265 -10.29 13.20 0.27
C LEU A 265 -11.81 13.37 0.39
N GLY A 266 -12.28 14.37 1.14
CA GLY A 266 -13.70 14.69 1.24
C GLY A 266 -14.33 14.99 -0.13
N TRP A 267 -13.66 15.80 -0.95
CA TRP A 267 -14.13 16.12 -2.30
C TRP A 267 -14.10 14.90 -3.24
N VAL A 268 -12.96 14.21 -3.32
CA VAL A 268 -12.83 13.06 -4.24
C VAL A 268 -13.80 11.94 -3.86
N THR A 269 -14.04 11.72 -2.56
CA THR A 269 -15.03 10.74 -2.09
C THR A 269 -16.45 11.12 -2.52
N GLN A 270 -16.88 12.37 -2.27
CA GLN A 270 -18.22 12.84 -2.64
C GLN A 270 -18.47 12.82 -4.16
N ILE A 271 -17.44 13.09 -4.96
CA ILE A 271 -17.53 13.03 -6.43
C ILE A 271 -17.60 11.57 -6.90
N HIS A 272 -16.82 10.68 -6.29
CA HIS A 272 -16.79 9.26 -6.65
C HIS A 272 -18.06 8.50 -6.24
N GLU A 273 -18.66 8.82 -5.10
CA GLU A 273 -19.86 8.12 -4.60
C GLU A 273 -21.09 8.36 -5.49
N ASP A 274 -21.22 9.56 -6.07
CA ASP A 274 -22.40 9.96 -6.82
C ASP A 274 -22.02 10.89 -7.98
N THR A 275 -21.13 10.41 -8.85
CA THR A 275 -20.60 11.20 -9.97
C THR A 275 -21.72 11.75 -10.84
N ASP A 276 -22.84 11.04 -10.97
CA ASP A 276 -23.99 11.42 -11.79
C ASP A 276 -24.78 12.63 -11.27
N ALA A 277 -24.79 12.87 -9.96
CA ALA A 277 -25.41 14.05 -9.38
C ALA A 277 -24.59 15.34 -9.56
N TRP A 278 -23.29 15.24 -9.88
CA TRP A 278 -22.44 16.41 -10.07
C TRP A 278 -22.69 17.09 -11.40
N ARG A 279 -22.74 18.42 -11.44
CA ARG A 279 -22.93 19.20 -12.66
C ARG A 279 -21.58 19.69 -13.15
N PHE A 280 -21.16 19.20 -14.31
CA PHE A 280 -19.92 19.61 -14.98
C PHE A 280 -20.27 20.77 -15.92
N GLN A 281 -19.75 21.97 -15.63
CA GLN A 281 -20.19 23.20 -16.32
C GLN A 281 -19.00 24.04 -16.78
N LYS A 282 -19.23 24.88 -17.79
CA LYS A 282 -18.35 26.01 -18.13
C LYS A 282 -18.82 27.25 -17.38
N PRO A 283 -17.92 28.22 -17.11
CA PRO A 283 -18.35 29.54 -16.67
C PRO A 283 -19.34 30.10 -17.68
N MET A 284 -20.48 30.62 -17.22
CA MET A 284 -21.39 31.34 -18.11
C MET A 284 -20.65 32.54 -18.69
N GLY A 285 -20.35 32.48 -19.99
CA GLY A 285 -19.87 33.66 -20.71
C GLY A 285 -20.92 34.75 -20.62
N LYS A 286 -20.50 36.02 -20.47
CA LYS A 286 -21.38 37.14 -20.77
C LYS A 286 -21.95 36.91 -22.16
N VAL A 287 -23.27 36.77 -22.26
CA VAL A 287 -23.98 36.91 -23.52
C VAL A 287 -23.65 38.32 -24.01
N ILE A 288 -22.80 38.43 -25.03
CA ILE A 288 -22.72 39.66 -25.80
C ILE A 288 -23.98 39.65 -26.64
N THR A 289 -25.05 40.24 -26.11
CA THR A 289 -26.18 40.67 -26.93
C THR A 289 -25.63 41.71 -27.90
N THR A 290 -25.51 41.32 -29.17
CA THR A 290 -25.50 42.24 -30.31
C THR A 290 -26.73 43.14 -30.30
#